data_AF-A0A3D4QTW0-F1
#
_entry.id   AF-A0A3D4QTW0-F1
#
_cell.length_a   1.000
_cell.length_b   1.000
_cell.length_c   1.000
_cell.angle_alpha   90.00
_cell.angle_beta   90.00
_cell.angle_gamma   90.00
#
_symmetry.space_group_name_H-M   'P 1'
#
loop_
_entity.id
_entity.type
_entity.pdbx_description
1 polymer ?
#
loop_
_entity_poly.entity_id
_entity_poly.type
_entity_poly.pdbx_seq_one_letter_code
_entity_poly.pdbx_strand_id
1 'polypeptide(L)' 'MEGGILKRLEFLPIELGFGQPRSISGWPKPAKDLSFIERLIEMSAPYGTEIKIENGIGKIVL' A
#
# COMPACT_ATOMS: atom_id res chain seq x y z
N MET A 1 13.71 3.91 11.00
CA MET A 1 13.88 3.03 12.17
C MET A 1 14.72 3.79 13.17
N GLU A 2 14.26 3.97 14.40
CA GLU A 2 15.01 4.69 15.45
C GLU A 2 15.17 3.76 16.66
N GLY A 3 16.40 3.56 17.14
CA GLY A 3 16.65 2.70 18.30
C GLY A 3 16.23 1.24 18.13
N GLY A 4 16.19 0.72 16.90
CA GLY A 4 15.72 -0.64 16.61
C GLY A 4 14.19 -0.78 16.49
N ILE A 5 13.45 0.32 16.63
CA ILE A 5 11.98 0.33 16.54
C ILE A 5 11.56 0.93 15.20
N LEU A 6 10.65 0.24 14.50
CA LEU A 6 10.06 0.73 13.26
C LEU A 6 9.05 1.83 13.61
N LYS A 7 9.37 3.07 13.26
CA LYS A 7 8.46 4.23 13.45
C LYS A 7 7.74 4.67 12.17
N ARG A 8 8.35 4.39 11.02
CA ARG A 8 7.84 4.78 9.70
C ARG A 8 8.17 3.73 8.68
N LEU A 9 7.22 3.48 7.78
CA LEU A 9 7.36 2.58 6.64
C LEU A 9 6.72 3.24 5.42
N GLU A 10 7.40 3.20 4.29
CA GLU A 10 6.85 3.67 3.01
C GLU A 10 6.67 2.47 2.09
N PHE A 11 5.57 2.43 1.35
CA PHE A 11 5.26 1.37 0.40
C PHE A 11 4.69 1.94 -0.90
N LEU A 12 4.98 1.24 -2.01
CA LEU A 12 4.42 1.57 -3.31
C LEU A 12 3.25 0.61 -3.60
N PRO A 13 2.02 1.11 -3.75
CA PRO A 13 0.91 0.30 -4.18
C PRO A 13 1.07 -0.10 -5.65
N ILE A 14 1.00 -1.40 -5.89
CA ILE A 14 1.11 -1.99 -7.23
C ILE A 14 -0.11 -2.86 -7.54
N GLU A 15 -0.50 -2.87 -8.81
CA GLU A 15 -1.46 -3.81 -9.37
C GLU A 15 -0.73 -4.84 -10.25
N LEU A 16 -1.28 -6.04 -10.33
CA LEU A 16 -0.76 -7.14 -11.14
C LEU A 16 -1.60 -7.42 -12.39
N GLY A 17 -2.55 -6.55 -12.75
CA GLY A 17 -3.39 -6.71 -13.93
C GLY A 17 -4.36 -7.89 -13.86
N PHE A 18 -4.97 -8.13 -12.70
CA PHE A 18 -5.96 -9.20 -12.53
C PHE A 18 -7.13 -9.01 -13.50
N GLY A 19 -7.52 -10.07 -14.22
CA GLY A 19 -8.55 -10.01 -15.27
C GLY A 19 -8.06 -9.52 -16.64
N GLN A 20 -6.79 -9.12 -16.78
CA GLN A 20 -6.18 -8.79 -18.08
C GLN A 20 -5.68 -10.05 -18.80
N PRO A 21 -5.40 -10.00 -20.12
CA PRO A 21 -4.80 -11.12 -20.85
C PRO A 21 -3.55 -11.65 -20.16
N ARG A 22 -3.34 -12.97 -20.22
CA ARG A 22 -2.21 -13.66 -19.57
C ARG A 22 -0.83 -13.09 -19.92
N SER A 23 -0.69 -12.46 -21.10
CA SER A 23 0.55 -11.81 -21.52
C SER A 23 0.91 -10.56 -20.68
N ILE A 24 -0.07 -9.95 -20.02
CA ILE A 24 0.05 -8.69 -19.26
C ILE A 24 -0.22 -8.92 -17.78
N SER A 25 -1.06 -9.90 -17.45
CA SER A 25 -1.29 -10.34 -16.07
C SER A 25 0.01 -10.81 -15.42
N GLY A 26 0.23 -10.42 -14.16
CA GLY A 26 1.43 -10.73 -13.38
C GLY A 26 2.54 -9.67 -13.48
N TRP A 27 2.42 -8.70 -14.38
CA TRP A 27 3.38 -7.60 -14.46
C TRP A 27 3.04 -6.51 -13.44
N PRO A 28 3.96 -6.15 -12.54
CA PRO A 28 3.73 -5.10 -11.57
C PRO A 28 3.65 -3.74 -12.27
N LYS A 29 2.60 -2.98 -11.96
CA LYS A 29 2.41 -1.60 -12.41
C LYS A 29 1.96 -0.74 -11.23
N PRO A 30 2.25 0.58 -11.22
CA PRO A 30 1.66 1.47 -10.22
C PRO A 30 0.15 1.31 -10.21
N ALA A 31 -0.42 1.08 -9.03
CA ALA A 31 -1.86 0.94 -8.88
C ALA A 31 -2.54 2.24 -9.30
N LYS A 32 -3.61 2.11 -10.10
CA LYS A 32 -4.46 3.25 -10.47
C LYS A 32 -5.67 3.34 -9.55
N ASP A 33 -6.17 2.18 -9.14
CA ASP A 33 -7.23 2.07 -8.15
C ASP A 33 -6.62 1.89 -6.77
N LEU A 34 -6.89 2.83 -5.86
CA LEU A 34 -6.36 2.80 -4.49
C LEU A 34 -7.42 2.33 -3.49
N SER A 35 -8.58 1.83 -3.97
CA SER A 35 -9.71 1.43 -3.13
C SER A 35 -9.34 0.28 -2.17
N PHE A 36 -8.39 -0.58 -2.57
CA PHE A 36 -7.87 -1.63 -1.69
C PHE A 36 -7.07 -1.09 -0.50
N ILE A 37 -6.52 0.13 -0.61
CA ILE A 37 -5.78 0.78 0.48
C ILE A 37 -6.74 1.34 1.52
N GLU A 38 -7.93 1.78 1.13
CA GLU A 38 -8.97 2.21 2.09
C GLU A 38 -9.30 1.07 3.06
N ARG A 39 -9.50 -0.13 2.53
CA ARG A 39 -9.70 -1.33 3.34
C ARG A 39 -8.48 -1.65 4.23
N LEU A 40 -7.26 -1.44 3.73
CA LEU A 40 -6.04 -1.64 4.51
C LEU A 40 -5.95 -0.64 5.68
N ILE A 41 -6.32 0.62 5.45
CA ILE A 41 -6.40 1.66 6.49
C ILE A 41 -7.39 1.22 7.58
N GLU A 42 -8.61 0.83 7.21
CA GLU A 42 -9.63 0.38 8.16
C GLU A 42 -9.17 -0.82 8.99
N MET A 43 -8.53 -1.81 8.36
CA MET A 43 -8.01 -2.99 9.05
C MET A 43 -6.83 -2.66 9.98
N SER A 44 -6.07 -1.62 9.68
CA SER A 44 -4.87 -1.23 10.43
C SER A 44 -5.16 -0.27 11.59
N ALA A 45 -6.27 0.46 11.53
CA ALA A 45 -6.75 1.36 12.58
C ALA A 45 -6.79 0.74 14.01
N PRO A 46 -7.32 -0.47 14.24
CA PRO A 46 -7.35 -1.07 15.59
C PRO A 46 -5.96 -1.40 16.15
N TYR A 47 -4.92 -1.44 15.31
CA TYR A 47 -3.54 -1.66 15.72
C TYR A 47 -2.78 -0.35 15.96
N GLY A 48 -3.47 0.80 15.97
CA GLY A 48 -2.85 2.12 16.14
C GLY A 48 -1.97 2.54 14.96
N THR A 49 -2.13 1.91 13.80
CA THR A 49 -1.33 2.19 12.62
C THR A 49 -2.06 3.18 11.72
N GLU A 50 -1.47 4.35 11.50
CA GLU A 50 -2.01 5.37 10.60
C GLU A 50 -1.34 5.25 9.23
N ILE A 51 -2.14 5.13 8.18
CA ILE A 51 -1.65 5.02 6.80
C ILE A 51 -2.14 6.23 6.01
N LYS A 52 -1.21 6.96 5.39
CA LYS A 52 -1.48 8.13 4.52
C LYS A 52 -0.96 7.86 3.12
N ILE A 53 -1.72 8.23 2.11
CA ILE A 53 -1.28 8.15 0.72
C ILE A 53 -0.90 9.56 0.27
N GLU A 54 0.35 9.76 -0.12
CA GLU A 54 0.84 11.02 -0.71
C GLU A 54 1.56 10.71 -2.02
N ASN A 55 1.15 11.34 -3.13
CA ASN A 55 1.76 11.17 -4.46
C ASN A 55 1.86 9.71 -4.94
N GLY A 56 0.89 8.87 -4.59
CA GLY A 56 0.89 7.45 -4.95
C GLY A 56 1.84 6.59 -4.11
N ILE A 57 2.42 7.12 -3.03
CA ILE A 57 3.23 6.40 -2.05
C ILE A 57 2.43 6.29 -0.75
N GLY A 58 2.27 5.08 -0.24
CA GLY A 58 1.69 4.83 1.07
C GLY A 58 2.73 5.03 2.16
N LYS A 59 2.43 5.86 3.16
CA LYS A 59 3.26 6.12 4.32
C LYS A 59 2.53 5.65 5.57
N ILE A 60 3.18 4.78 6.32
CA ILE A 60 2.71 4.22 7.58
C ILE A 60 3.44 4.95 8.70
N VAL A 61 2.68 5.46 9.66
CA VAL A 61 3.17 6.06 10.89
C VAL A 61 2.67 5.20 12.05
N LEU A 62 3.62 4.74 12.88
CA LEU A 62 3.41 3.92 14.08
C LEU A 62 3.69 4.74 15.34
#